data_AF-A0A2V6LGE9-F1
#
_entry.id   AF-A0A2V6LGE9-F1
#
_cell.length_a   1.000
_cell.length_b   1.000
_cell.length_c   1.000
_cell.angle_alpha   90.00
_cell.angle_beta   90.00
_cell.angle_gamma   90.00
#
_symmetry.space_group_name_H-M   'P 1'
#
loop_
_entity.id
_entity.type
_entity.pdbx_description
1 polymer ?
#
loop_
_entity_poly.entity_id
_entity_poly.type
_entity_poly.pdbx_seq_one_letter_code
_entity_poly.pdbx_strand_id
1 'polypeptide(L)'
;MLLVHDSQGQLKLSSEDLKTFENILDKLPKRWPEFSGYRKELVRGRPAPFKCRAGSRYLYVDEFGKVNWCSQTRNIWSKPLLDYTLNDLRQQFYNYKSCNATCTLNCSRSASQLDNWRSQQDSAPNQRGQILLCVA
;
A
#
# COMPACT_ATOMS: atom_id res chain seq x y z
N MET A 1 -3.68 10.51 10.95
CA MET A 1 -3.84 9.65 12.14
C MET A 1 -3.11 8.32 11.90
N LEU A 2 -2.04 8.09 12.67
CA LEU A 2 -1.15 6.94 12.56
C LEU A 2 -1.88 5.68 13.05
N LEU A 3 -2.30 4.82 12.12
CA LEU A 3 -2.64 3.44 12.48
C LEU A 3 -1.34 2.78 12.96
N VAL A 4 -1.35 2.13 14.13
CA VAL A 4 -0.18 1.40 14.64
C VAL A 4 0.00 0.15 13.78
N HIS A 5 1.23 -0.11 13.35
CA HIS A 5 1.58 -1.22 12.47
C HIS A 5 2.48 -2.20 13.20
N ASP A 6 2.36 -3.49 12.88
CA ASP A 6 3.35 -4.48 13.27
C ASP A 6 4.63 -4.37 12.41
N SER A 7 5.61 -5.22 12.72
CA SER A 7 6.90 -5.26 12.01
C SER A 7 6.79 -5.65 10.52
N GLN A 8 5.62 -6.10 10.07
CA GLN A 8 5.32 -6.42 8.67
C GLN A 8 4.51 -5.32 7.99
N GLY A 9 4.20 -4.22 8.68
CA GLY A 9 3.36 -3.15 8.15
C GLY A 9 1.90 -3.54 8.04
N GLN A 10 1.43 -4.47 8.87
CA GLN A 10 0.02 -4.87 8.95
C GLN A 10 -0.65 -4.30 10.21
N LEU A 11 -1.97 -4.21 10.15
CA LEU A 11 -2.80 -3.76 11.28
C LEU A 11 -3.32 -4.99 12.03
N LYS A 12 -3.04 -5.08 13.33
CA LYS A 12 -3.56 -6.13 14.21
C LYS A 12 -4.36 -5.47 15.33
N LEU A 13 -5.68 -5.59 15.26
CA LEU A 13 -6.61 -5.06 16.26
C LEU A 13 -7.40 -6.23 16.86
N SER A 14 -7.58 -6.23 18.18
CA SER A 14 -8.53 -7.14 18.83
C SER A 14 -9.97 -6.70 18.58
N SER A 15 -10.95 -7.56 18.84
CA SER A 15 -12.38 -7.21 18.73
C SER A 15 -12.79 -6.05 19.64
N GLU A 16 -12.10 -5.87 20.76
CA GLU A 16 -12.34 -4.79 21.72
C GLU A 16 -11.73 -3.47 21.23
N ASP A 17 -10.51 -3.52 20.67
CA ASP A 17 -9.87 -2.37 20.05
C ASP A 17 -10.68 -1.86 18.85
N LEU A 18 -11.24 -2.78 18.06
CA LEU A 18 -12.11 -2.45 16.92
C LEU A 18 -13.34 -1.67 17.36
N LYS A 19 -14.04 -2.13 18.40
CA LYS A 19 -15.22 -1.44 18.92
C LYS A 19 -14.87 -0.05 19.44
N THR A 20 -13.78 0.06 20.20
CA THR A 20 -13.30 1.34 20.72
C THR A 20 -12.97 2.30 19.60
N PHE A 21 -12.31 1.80 18.56
CA PHE A 21 -11.95 2.56 17.38
C PHE A 21 -13.18 3.04 16.58
N GLU A 22 -14.16 2.17 16.33
CA GLU A 22 -15.41 2.55 15.66
C GLU A 22 -16.18 3.62 16.46
N ASN A 23 -16.24 3.50 17.79
CA ASN A 23 -16.85 4.50 18.67
C ASN A 23 -16.17 5.88 18.59
N ILE A 24 -14.84 5.92 18.40
CA ILE A 24 -14.11 7.17 18.20
C ILE A 24 -14.44 7.75 16.82
N LEU A 25 -14.46 6.93 15.78
CA LEU A 25 -14.79 7.38 14.42
C LEU A 25 -16.19 7.99 14.32
N ASP A 26 -17.19 7.42 14.99
CA ASP A 26 -18.56 7.95 14.98
C ASP A 26 -18.69 9.33 15.64
N LYS A 27 -17.77 9.65 16.56
CA LYS A 27 -17.68 10.96 17.22
C LYS A 27 -16.88 11.98 16.42
N LEU A 28 -16.13 11.56 15.41
CA LEU A 28 -15.39 12.46 14.53
C LEU A 28 -16.33 13.06 13.46
N PRO A 29 -16.13 14.33 13.06
CA PRO A 29 -16.92 14.94 12.01
C PRO A 29 -16.97 14.07 10.74
N LYS A 30 -18.17 13.84 10.18
CA LYS A 30 -18.40 12.96 9.01
C LYS A 30 -17.58 13.30 7.76
N ARG A 31 -16.94 14.47 7.73
CA ARG A 31 -16.12 14.99 6.63
C ARG A 31 -14.62 14.72 6.81
N TRP A 32 -14.22 13.81 7.68
CA TRP A 32 -12.81 13.46 7.88
C TRP A 32 -12.31 12.61 6.70
N PRO A 33 -11.53 13.19 5.77
CA PRO A 33 -11.12 12.51 4.54
C PRO A 33 -10.12 11.38 4.81
N GLU A 34 -9.53 11.34 6.00
CA GLU A 34 -8.56 10.33 6.41
C GLU A 34 -9.14 8.92 6.57
N PHE A 35 -10.47 8.76 6.72
CA PHE A 35 -11.11 7.46 6.96
C PHE A 35 -12.09 7.00 5.87
N SER A 36 -12.24 7.76 4.79
CA SER A 36 -12.93 7.25 3.60
C SER A 36 -11.98 6.38 2.76
N GLY A 37 -12.30 5.10 2.58
CA GLY A 37 -11.55 4.19 1.70
C GLY A 37 -10.75 3.12 2.45
N TYR A 38 -9.50 2.88 2.03
CA TYR A 38 -8.73 1.67 2.36
C TYR A 38 -8.52 1.43 3.86
N ARG A 39 -8.37 2.49 4.68
CA ARG A 39 -8.12 2.37 6.11
C ARG A 39 -9.29 1.74 6.86
N LYS A 40 -10.54 2.02 6.44
CA LYS A 40 -11.75 1.43 7.03
C LYS A 40 -11.82 -0.07 6.78
N GLU A 41 -11.43 -0.50 5.58
CA GLU A 41 -11.36 -1.91 5.22
C GLU A 41 -10.30 -2.64 6.04
N LEU A 42 -9.09 -2.08 6.12
CA LEU A 42 -7.99 -2.68 6.89
C LEU A 42 -8.30 -2.79 8.39
N VAL A 43 -8.93 -1.77 8.98
CA VAL A 43 -9.41 -1.82 10.37
C VAL A 43 -10.34 -3.00 10.57
N ARG A 44 -11.28 -3.24 9.66
CA ARG A 44 -12.23 -4.36 9.74
C ARG A 44 -11.60 -5.73 9.43
N GLY A 45 -10.29 -5.82 9.28
CA GLY A 45 -9.59 -7.03 8.87
C GLY A 45 -9.87 -7.43 7.42
N ARG A 46 -10.43 -6.52 6.60
CA ARG A 46 -10.74 -6.77 5.18
C ARG A 46 -9.60 -6.28 4.29
N PRO A 47 -9.27 -6.99 3.20
CA PRO A 47 -8.24 -6.56 2.27
C PRO A 47 -8.66 -5.27 1.53
N ALA A 48 -7.69 -4.40 1.28
CA ALA A 48 -7.86 -3.18 0.51
C ALA A 48 -6.79 -3.13 -0.61
N PRO A 49 -6.94 -3.95 -1.67
CA PRO A 49 -5.92 -4.11 -2.69
C PRO A 49 -5.63 -2.81 -3.44
N PHE A 50 -4.34 -2.59 -3.72
CA PHE A 50 -3.86 -1.55 -4.61
C PHE A 50 -2.57 -2.04 -5.26
N LYS A 51 -2.19 -1.46 -6.40
CA LYS A 51 -0.89 -1.73 -7.01
C LYS A 51 0.19 -0.84 -6.41
N CYS A 52 1.00 -1.40 -5.52
CA CYS A 52 2.11 -0.71 -4.91
C CYS A 52 3.26 -0.50 -5.90
N ARG A 53 3.70 0.75 -6.07
CA ARG A 53 4.79 1.18 -6.97
C ARG A 53 6.06 1.59 -6.19
N ALA A 54 6.17 1.07 -4.98
CA ALA A 54 7.39 1.14 -4.18
C ALA A 54 8.57 0.50 -4.92
N GLY A 55 9.72 1.18 -4.91
CA GLY A 55 10.87 0.86 -5.76
C GLY A 55 10.82 1.50 -7.15
N SER A 56 9.77 2.27 -7.48
CA SER A 56 9.65 2.99 -8.75
C SER A 56 9.20 4.44 -8.54
N ARG A 57 7.91 4.67 -8.26
CA ARG A 57 7.34 6.00 -8.01
C ARG A 57 7.72 6.57 -6.63
N TYR A 58 8.00 5.66 -5.71
CA TYR A 58 8.41 5.94 -4.34
C TYR A 58 9.67 5.12 -4.06
N LEU A 59 10.79 5.80 -3.80
CA LEU A 59 12.04 5.17 -3.39
C LEU A 59 12.25 5.42 -1.90
N TYR A 60 12.39 4.34 -1.15
CA TYR A 60 12.81 4.39 0.24
C TYR A 60 14.30 4.04 0.28
N VAL A 61 15.14 4.97 0.73
CA VAL A 61 16.59 4.76 0.89
C VAL A 61 16.91 4.75 2.38
N ASP A 62 17.62 3.71 2.83
CA ASP A 62 18.04 3.57 4.22
C ASP A 62 19.39 4.26 4.51
N GLU A 63 19.78 4.23 5.78
CA GLU A 63 21.02 4.83 6.29
C GLU A 63 22.31 4.21 5.70
N PHE A 64 22.21 3.05 5.05
CA PHE A 64 23.33 2.38 4.39
C PHE A 64 23.34 2.63 2.87
N GLY A 65 22.48 3.52 2.38
CA GLY A 65 22.36 3.82 0.95
C GLY A 65 21.73 2.69 0.15
N LYS A 66 20.91 1.83 0.76
CA LYS A 66 20.15 0.79 0.05
C LYS A 66 18.73 1.24 -0.23
N VAL A 67 18.29 1.02 -1.46
CA VAL A 67 16.90 1.16 -1.88
C VAL A 67 16.14 -0.07 -1.41
N ASN A 68 15.09 0.14 -0.63
CA ASN A 68 14.12 -0.89 -0.24
C ASN A 68 12.74 -0.49 -0.80
N TRP A 69 11.75 -1.39 -0.79
CA TRP A 69 10.39 -1.00 -1.18
C TRP A 69 9.81 0.04 -0.18
N CYS A 70 9.91 -0.23 1.11
CA CYS A 70 9.54 0.73 2.16
C CYS A 70 10.21 0.38 3.49
N SER A 71 9.94 1.19 4.51
CA SER A 71 10.46 0.99 5.87
C SER A 71 10.09 -0.35 6.50
N GLN A 72 9.00 -0.99 6.08
CA GLN A 72 8.52 -2.26 6.64
C GLN A 72 9.11 -3.50 5.95
N THR A 73 9.75 -3.32 4.79
CA THR A 73 10.24 -4.44 3.97
C THR A 73 11.76 -4.40 3.81
N ARG A 74 12.47 -3.76 4.76
CA ARG A 74 13.95 -3.64 4.71
C ARG A 74 14.67 -4.98 4.61
N ASN A 75 14.04 -6.05 5.11
CA ASN A 75 14.60 -7.41 5.11
C ASN A 75 14.08 -8.30 3.96
N ILE A 76 13.22 -7.78 3.08
CA ILE A 76 12.60 -8.58 2.00
C ILE A 76 13.34 -8.39 0.67
N TRP A 77 13.63 -7.14 0.34
CA TRP A 77 14.28 -6.78 -0.92
C TRP A 77 15.06 -5.49 -0.73
N SER A 78 16.30 -5.47 -1.18
CA SER A 78 17.14 -4.28 -1.19
C SER A 78 18.09 -4.28 -2.39
N LYS A 79 18.48 -3.09 -2.85
CA LYS A 79 19.53 -2.90 -3.85
C LYS A 79 20.33 -1.63 -3.52
N PRO A 80 21.67 -1.59 -3.66
CA PRO A 80 22.44 -0.36 -3.47
C PRO A 80 21.96 0.76 -4.38
N LEU A 81 21.85 1.99 -3.85
CA LEU A 81 21.36 3.15 -4.60
C LEU A 81 22.21 3.45 -5.83
N LEU A 82 23.53 3.30 -5.70
CA LEU A 82 24.48 3.56 -6.80
C LEU A 82 24.32 2.56 -7.96
N ASP A 83 23.81 1.37 -7.70
CA ASP A 83 23.55 0.34 -8.71
C ASP A 83 22.10 0.36 -9.20
N TYR A 84 21.29 1.33 -8.76
CA TYR A 84 19.86 1.39 -9.05
C TYR A 84 19.60 2.06 -10.40
N THR A 85 19.16 1.26 -11.37
CA THR A 85 19.04 1.67 -12.77
C THR A 85 17.61 2.03 -13.16
N LEU A 86 17.46 2.67 -14.32
CA LEU A 86 16.15 2.87 -14.95
C LEU A 86 15.42 1.55 -15.24
N ASN A 87 16.17 0.47 -15.51
CA ASN A 87 15.58 -0.84 -15.69
C ASN A 87 14.97 -1.38 -14.39
N ASP A 88 15.63 -1.16 -13.25
CA ASP A 88 15.09 -1.52 -11.94
C ASP A 88 13.81 -0.74 -11.64
N LEU A 89 13.77 0.57 -11.93
CA LEU A 89 12.56 1.39 -11.79
C LEU A 89 11.38 0.83 -12.61
N ARG A 90 11.64 0.39 -13.84
CA ARG A 90 10.62 -0.23 -14.70
C ARG A 90 10.18 -1.59 -14.16
N GLN A 91 11.12 -2.44 -13.77
CA GLN A 91 10.81 -3.75 -13.18
C GLN A 91 9.98 -3.60 -11.90
N GLN A 92 10.38 -2.72 -10.99
CA GLN A 92 9.66 -2.51 -9.72
C GLN A 92 8.28 -1.88 -9.91
N PHE A 93 8.05 -1.14 -11.00
CA PHE A 93 6.73 -0.61 -11.34
C PHE A 93 5.70 -1.70 -11.62
N TYR A 94 6.11 -2.78 -12.29
CA TYR A 94 5.23 -3.90 -12.65
C TYR A 94 5.27 -5.06 -11.65
N ASN A 95 6.25 -5.09 -10.75
CA ASN A 95 6.40 -6.15 -9.77
C ASN A 95 5.38 -6.02 -8.62
N TYR A 96 4.57 -7.06 -8.41
CA TYR A 96 3.61 -7.13 -7.31
C TYR A 96 4.31 -7.45 -5.99
N LYS A 97 3.88 -6.80 -4.91
CA LYS A 97 4.39 -7.05 -3.56
C LYS A 97 3.34 -7.84 -2.77
N SER A 98 3.80 -8.79 -1.95
CA SER A 98 2.94 -9.65 -1.14
C SER A 98 2.03 -8.87 -0.19
N CYS A 99 2.48 -7.72 0.29
CA CYS A 99 1.71 -6.85 1.20
C CYS A 99 0.65 -5.98 0.49
N ASN A 100 0.50 -6.01 -0.84
CA ASN A 100 -0.41 -5.10 -1.57
C ASN A 100 -1.85 -5.07 -1.04
N ALA A 101 -2.40 -6.23 -0.68
CA ALA A 101 -3.79 -6.33 -0.21
C ALA A 101 -3.98 -5.74 1.20
N THR A 102 -2.97 -5.82 2.05
CA THR A 102 -3.07 -5.52 3.49
C THR A 102 -2.19 -4.34 3.93
N CYS A 103 -1.43 -3.73 3.02
CA CYS A 103 -0.49 -2.67 3.33
C CYS A 103 -1.22 -1.48 3.94
N THR A 104 -0.74 -1.03 5.10
CA THR A 104 -1.33 0.10 5.82
C THR A 104 -0.66 1.43 5.48
N LEU A 105 0.53 1.40 4.89
CA LEU A 105 1.38 2.57 4.67
C LEU A 105 0.76 3.55 3.67
N ASN A 106 0.50 4.76 4.14
CA ASN A 106 -0.08 5.81 3.31
C ASN A 106 0.91 6.34 2.26
N CYS A 107 2.21 6.42 2.58
CA CYS A 107 3.23 6.96 1.68
C CYS A 107 3.27 6.22 0.33
N SER A 108 3.35 4.88 0.35
CA SER A 108 3.37 4.06 -0.85
C SER A 108 2.03 4.08 -1.58
N ARG A 109 0.90 4.05 -0.85
CA ARG A 109 -0.45 4.13 -1.43
C ARG A 109 -0.69 5.44 -2.16
N SER A 110 -0.49 6.59 -1.50
CA SER A 110 -0.70 7.91 -2.09
C SER A 110 0.22 8.16 -3.29
N ALA A 111 1.51 7.81 -3.18
CA ALA A 111 2.43 7.91 -4.31
C ALA A 111 1.98 7.05 -5.50
N SER A 112 1.51 5.83 -5.23
CA SER A 112 1.07 4.90 -6.28
C SER A 112 -0.24 5.32 -6.95
N GLN A 113 -1.14 6.00 -6.24
CA GLN A 113 -2.41 6.48 -6.82
C GLN A 113 -2.18 7.46 -7.98
N LEU A 114 -1.09 8.22 -7.97
CA LEU A 114 -0.73 9.18 -9.02
C LEU A 114 -0.42 8.52 -10.38
N ASP A 115 -0.32 7.20 -10.43
CA ASP A 115 -0.08 6.44 -11.65
C ASP A 115 -1.36 5.74 -12.16
N ASN A 116 -2.51 5.91 -11.50
CA ASN A 116 -3.75 5.24 -11.91
C ASN A 116 -4.37 5.83 -13.19
N TRP A 117 -4.04 7.07 -13.54
CA TRP A 117 -4.56 7.71 -14.76
C TRP A 117 -3.95 7.14 -16.05
N ARG A 118 -2.77 6.51 -15.97
CA ARG A 118 -2.11 5.91 -17.13
C ARG A 118 -2.45 4.44 -17.26
N SER A 119 -2.64 3.99 -18.51
CA SER A 119 -2.81 2.58 -18.85
C SER A 119 -1.62 1.75 -18.35
N GLN A 120 -1.92 0.60 -17.78
CA GLN A 120 -0.94 -0.29 -17.19
C GLN A 120 -1.22 -1.71 -17.66
N GLN A 121 -0.17 -2.44 -17.99
CA GLN A 121 -0.27 -3.87 -18.26
C GLN A 121 -0.64 -4.58 -16.95
N ASP A 122 -1.71 -5.38 -17.01
CA ASP A 122 -2.15 -6.24 -15.92
C ASP A 122 -1.22 -7.44 -15.82
N SER A 123 -0.19 -7.34 -14.98
CA SER A 123 0.66 -8.46 -14.58
C SER A 123 0.20 -9.10 -13.25
N ALA A 124 -1.01 -8.81 -12.79
CA ALA A 124 -1.53 -9.40 -11.55
C ALA A 124 -1.79 -10.91 -11.74
N PRO A 125 -1.38 -11.78 -10.80
CA PRO A 125 -1.90 -13.13 -10.78
C PRO A 125 -3.41 -13.05 -10.52
N ASN A 126 -4.15 -13.56 -11.49
CA ASN A 126 -5.60 -13.75 -11.55
C ASN A 126 -6.31 -13.82 -10.18
N GLN A 127 -6.76 -12.68 -9.65
CA GLN A 127 -7.84 -12.64 -8.66
C GLN A 127 -9.11 -12.15 -9.36
N ARG A 128 -9.75 -13.10 -10.06
CA ARG A 128 -11.09 -12.96 -10.63
C ARG A 128 -12.05 -12.41 -9.58
N GLY A 129 -12.62 -11.24 -9.87
CA GLY A 129 -13.71 -10.68 -9.10
C GLY A 129 -13.92 -9.18 -9.33
N GLN A 130 -14.07 -8.75 -10.57
CA GLN A 130 -15.30 -8.13 -11.10
C GLN A 130 -14.97 -7.35 -12.37
N ILE A 131 -15.43 -7.90 -13.48
CA ILE A 131 -15.47 -7.28 -14.80
C ILE A 131 -16.30 -6.01 -14.67
N LEU A 132 -15.67 -4.83 -14.80
CA LEU A 132 -16.38 -3.65 -15.30
C LEU A 132 -16.06 -3.57 -16.79
N LEU A 133 -16.98 -4.16 -17.56
CA LEU A 133 -17.08 -4.02 -19.00
C LEU A 133 -17.30 -2.51 -19.28
N CYS A 134 -16.25 -1.78 -19.64
CA CYS A 134 -16.44 -0.56 -20.44
C CYS A 134 -16.55 -1.02 -21.89
N VAL A 135 -17.78 -1.27 -22.35
CA VAL A 135 -18.09 -1.25 -23.78
C VAL A 135 -18.54 0.16 -24.09
N ALA A 136 -17.78 0.79 -25.00
CA ALA A 136 -18.02 2.03 -25.75
C ALA A 136 -18.42 3.29 -24.94
#